data_AF-A0A2G9T3M6-F1
#
_entry.id   AF-A0A2G9T3M6-F1
#
_cell.length_a   1.000
_cell.length_b   1.000
_cell.length_c   1.000
_cell.angle_alpha   90.00
_cell.angle_beta   90.00
_cell.angle_gamma   90.00
#
_symmetry.space_group_name_H-M   'P 1'
#
loop_
_entity.id
_entity.type
_entity.pdbx_description
1 polymer ?
#
loop_
_entity_poly.entity_id
_entity_poly.type
_entity_poly.pdbx_seq_one_letter_code
_entity_poly.pdbx_strand_id
1 'polypeptide(L)'
;MKARSVAAVKVKKCEDEVQSTKSALETLEPSNFEEKDTLEAVLRIAEEAYERAFKEQQQVEMEYEEFKSQRHSPPPKKPRARTKSLAKASKRSAARAEEEAMSSSTVELFDNSLKSEPDFLS
;
A
#
# COMPACT_ATOMS: atom_id res chain seq x y z
N MET A 1 6.90 -2.40 -11.02
CA MET A 1 7.97 -1.52 -11.53
C MET A 1 7.47 -0.15 -12.00
N LYS A 2 6.31 -0.04 -12.66
CA LYS A 2 5.78 1.26 -13.15
C LYS A 2 5.53 2.30 -12.04
N ALA A 3 5.03 1.90 -10.87
CA ALA A 3 4.76 2.82 -9.76
C ALA A 3 6.03 3.55 -9.25
N ARG A 4 7.12 2.81 -9.04
CA ARG A 4 8.42 3.37 -8.61
C ARG A 4 8.97 4.40 -9.60
N SER A 5 8.93 4.09 -10.90
CA SER A 5 9.37 5.05 -11.92
C SER A 5 8.48 6.29 -11.98
N VAL A 6 7.16 6.14 -11.77
CA VAL A 6 6.23 7.29 -11.75
C VAL A 6 6.51 8.17 -10.53
N ALA A 7 6.71 7.59 -9.35
CA ALA A 7 7.05 8.34 -8.14
C ALA A 7 8.35 9.15 -8.30
N ALA A 8 9.41 8.52 -8.84
CA ALA A 8 10.68 9.21 -9.11
C ALA A 8 10.53 10.36 -10.12
N VAL A 9 9.72 10.18 -11.17
CA VAL A 9 9.44 11.25 -12.14
C VAL A 9 8.66 12.41 -11.50
N LYS A 10 7.70 12.12 -10.62
CA LYS A 10 6.97 13.17 -9.88
C LYS A 10 7.92 13.99 -9.00
N VAL A 11 8.79 13.33 -8.23
CA VAL A 11 9.79 14.01 -7.38
C VAL A 11 10.67 14.94 -8.19
N LYS A 12 11.20 14.46 -9.33
CA LYS A 12 12.02 15.28 -10.21
C LYS A 12 11.28 16.51 -10.74
N LYS A 13 10.01 16.38 -11.14
CA LYS A 13 9.21 17.52 -11.60
C LYS A 13 9.03 18.58 -10.50
N CYS A 14 8.70 18.15 -9.28
CA CYS A 14 8.56 19.07 -8.16
C CYS A 14 9.91 19.72 -7.81
N GLU A 15 11.02 19.00 -7.92
CA GLU A 15 12.37 19.56 -7.75
C GLU A 15 12.67 20.63 -8.80
N ASP A 16 12.38 20.34 -10.08
CA ASP A 16 12.56 21.29 -11.18
C ASP A 16 11.70 22.56 -10.98
N GLU A 17 10.47 22.42 -10.48
CA GLU A 17 9.58 23.55 -10.14
C GLU A 17 10.13 24.41 -8.98
N VAL A 18 10.65 23.78 -7.93
CA VAL A 18 11.29 24.48 -6.80
C VAL A 18 12.53 25.24 -7.28
N GLN A 19 13.37 24.62 -8.12
CA GLN A 19 14.57 25.29 -8.65
C GLN A 19 14.22 26.43 -9.60
N SER A 20 13.21 26.24 -10.47
CA SER A 20 12.72 27.27 -11.38
C SER A 20 12.19 28.49 -10.62
N THR A 21 11.41 28.27 -9.56
CA THR A 21 10.84 29.35 -8.74
C THR A 21 11.90 30.08 -7.91
N LYS A 22 12.89 29.36 -7.37
CA LYS A 22 14.08 29.98 -6.73
C LYS A 22 14.86 30.85 -7.71
N SER A 23 15.12 30.35 -8.92
CA SER A 23 15.81 31.13 -9.94
C SER A 23 15.03 32.37 -10.35
N ALA A 24 13.70 32.29 -10.45
CA ALA A 24 12.86 33.45 -10.75
C ALA A 24 12.97 34.53 -9.66
N LEU A 25 12.94 34.13 -8.38
CA LEU A 25 13.13 35.03 -7.23
C LEU A 25 14.51 35.71 -7.22
N GLU A 26 15.56 34.99 -7.62
CA GLU A 26 16.92 35.54 -7.70
C GLU A 26 17.06 36.61 -8.79
N THR A 27 16.35 36.46 -9.90
CA THR A 27 16.38 37.40 -11.03
C THR A 27 15.39 38.56 -10.92
N LEU A 28 14.49 38.51 -9.93
CA LEU A 28 13.44 39.51 -9.77
C LEU A 28 14.00 40.85 -9.31
N GLU A 29 13.50 41.94 -9.88
CA GLU A 29 13.87 43.28 -9.43
C GLU A 29 13.39 43.52 -7.99
N PRO A 30 14.26 44.06 -7.10
CA PRO A 30 13.90 44.29 -5.69
C PRO A 30 12.73 45.25 -5.46
N SER A 31 12.38 46.07 -6.45
CA SER A 31 11.25 47.00 -6.42
C SER A 31 9.90 46.33 -6.64
N ASN A 32 9.87 45.09 -7.14
CA ASN A 32 8.62 44.42 -7.52
C ASN A 32 8.08 43.54 -6.38
N PHE A 33 7.58 44.18 -5.31
CA PHE A 33 7.16 43.52 -4.08
C PHE A 33 5.97 42.56 -4.26
N GLU A 34 4.98 42.92 -5.09
CA GLU A 34 3.83 42.05 -5.35
C GLU A 34 4.23 40.75 -6.05
N GLU A 35 5.09 40.86 -7.08
CA GLU A 35 5.60 39.68 -7.79
C GLU A 35 6.47 38.83 -6.87
N LYS A 36 7.25 39.46 -5.98
CA LYS A 36 8.05 38.75 -4.98
C LYS A 36 7.19 37.92 -4.04
N ASP A 37 6.16 38.51 -3.45
CA ASP A 37 5.27 37.82 -2.52
C ASP A 37 4.55 36.65 -3.19
N THR A 38 4.13 36.82 -4.45
CA THR A 38 3.51 35.73 -5.21
C THR A 38 4.50 34.59 -5.51
N LEU A 39 5.73 34.89 -5.91
CA LEU A 39 6.75 33.87 -6.17
C LEU A 39 7.19 33.16 -4.88
N GLU A 40 7.26 33.84 -3.74
CA GLU A 40 7.51 33.22 -2.43
C GLU A 40 6.37 32.29 -2.00
N ALA A 41 5.12 32.66 -2.27
CA ALA A 41 3.97 31.79 -2.04
C ALA A 41 4.00 30.54 -2.94
N VAL A 42 4.32 30.72 -4.22
CA VAL A 42 4.49 29.60 -5.17
C VAL A 42 5.63 28.69 -4.75
N LEU A 43 6.76 29.24 -4.31
CA LEU A 43 7.90 28.48 -3.83
C LEU A 43 7.49 27.59 -2.64
N ARG A 44 6.77 28.14 -1.67
CA ARG A 44 6.27 27.37 -0.52
C ARG A 44 5.38 26.19 -0.95
N ILE A 45 4.47 26.43 -1.89
CA ILE A 45 3.60 25.38 -2.42
C ILE A 45 4.41 24.30 -3.14
N ALA A 46 5.41 24.71 -3.93
CA ALA A 46 6.29 23.79 -4.66
C ALA A 46 7.13 22.94 -3.69
N GLU A 47 7.66 23.52 -2.62
CA GLU A 47 8.41 22.80 -1.58
C GLU A 47 7.51 21.80 -0.82
N GLU A 48 6.29 22.19 -0.46
CA GLU A 48 5.31 21.26 0.14
C GLU A 48 4.91 20.12 -0.80
N ALA A 49 4.83 20.39 -2.11
CA ALA A 49 4.54 19.36 -3.11
C ALA A 49 5.72 18.41 -3.28
N TYR A 50 6.96 18.94 -3.31
CA TYR A 50 8.19 18.16 -3.35
C TYR A 50 8.30 17.22 -2.14
N GLU A 51 8.09 17.72 -0.93
CA GLU A 51 8.14 16.89 0.28
C GLU A 51 7.12 15.76 0.26
N ARG A 52 5.90 16.04 -0.21
CA ARG A 52 4.85 15.02 -0.36
C ARG A 52 5.23 13.96 -1.38
N ALA A 53 5.72 14.37 -2.56
CA ALA A 53 6.17 13.45 -3.59
C ALA A 53 7.36 12.60 -3.11
N PHE A 54 8.27 13.18 -2.34
CA PHE A 54 9.42 12.48 -1.77
C PHE A 54 9.00 11.41 -0.77
N LYS A 55 8.05 11.71 0.13
CA LYS A 55 7.46 10.73 1.05
C LYS A 55 6.75 9.60 0.30
N GLU A 56 5.99 9.91 -0.75
CA GLU A 56 5.36 8.90 -1.61
C GLU A 56 6.41 7.98 -2.25
N GLN A 57 7.51 8.55 -2.78
CA GLN A 57 8.60 7.75 -3.34
C GLN A 57 9.24 6.81 -2.29
N GLN A 58 9.52 7.31 -1.09
CA GLN A 58 10.09 6.50 -0.01
C GLN A 58 9.17 5.34 0.38
N GLN A 59 7.86 5.59 0.48
CA GLN A 59 6.89 4.54 0.78
C GLN A 59 6.88 3.45 -0.30
N VAL A 60 6.85 3.84 -1.58
CA VAL A 60 6.87 2.88 -2.69
C VAL A 60 8.18 2.08 -2.72
N GLU A 61 9.31 2.68 -2.35
CA GLU A 61 10.58 1.97 -2.23
C GLU A 61 10.58 0.97 -1.07
N MET A 62 10.00 1.33 0.07
CA MET A 62 9.84 0.44 1.22
C MET A 62 8.98 -0.78 0.87
N GLU A 63 7.80 -0.58 0.30
CA GLU A 63 6.90 -1.65 -0.15
C GLU A 63 7.58 -2.59 -1.17
N TYR A 64 8.42 -2.02 -2.04
CA TYR A 64 9.17 -2.79 -3.02
C TYR A 64 10.26 -3.67 -2.38
N GLU A 65 10.97 -3.18 -1.38
CA GLU A 65 11.95 -3.98 -0.63
C GLU A 65 11.28 -5.06 0.22
N GLU A 66 10.13 -4.76 0.85
CA GLU A 66 9.32 -5.77 1.54
C GLU A 66 8.88 -6.89 0.59
N PHE A 67 8.36 -6.54 -0.59
CA PHE A 67 7.98 -7.51 -1.61
C PHE A 67 9.14 -8.41 -2.05
N LYS A 68 10.34 -7.85 -2.22
CA LYS A 68 11.55 -8.63 -2.52
C LYS A 68 11.86 -9.60 -1.39
N SER A 69 11.86 -9.11 -0.15
CA SER A 69 12.18 -9.93 1.03
C SER A 69 11.24 -11.13 1.18
N GLN A 70 9.94 -10.95 0.90
CA GLN A 70 8.95 -12.03 0.95
C GLN A 70 9.19 -13.07 -0.15
N ARG A 71 9.49 -12.65 -1.38
CA ARG A 71 9.79 -13.57 -2.50
C ARG A 71 11.08 -14.37 -2.32
N HIS A 72 12.05 -13.82 -1.58
CA HIS A 72 13.33 -14.47 -1.31
C HIS A 72 13.40 -15.17 0.05
N SER A 73 12.31 -15.13 0.84
CA SER A 73 12.23 -15.87 2.09
C SER A 73 12.10 -17.38 1.79
N PRO A 74 12.97 -18.24 2.35
CA PRO A 74 12.82 -19.67 2.19
C PRO A 74 11.48 -20.11 2.82
N PRO A 75 10.74 -21.04 2.18
CA PRO A 75 9.44 -21.46 2.68
C PRO A 75 9.57 -21.92 4.14
N PRO A 76 8.61 -21.57 5.02
CA PRO A 76 8.66 -21.97 6.42
C PRO A 76 8.85 -23.48 6.47
N LYS A 77 9.94 -23.92 7.13
CA LYS A 77 10.26 -25.34 7.28
C LYS A 77 9.06 -25.99 7.96
N LYS A 78 8.26 -26.75 7.20
CA LYS A 78 7.17 -27.54 7.76
C LYS A 78 7.75 -28.37 8.91
N PRO A 79 7.16 -28.35 10.12
CA PRO A 79 7.61 -29.26 11.16
C PRO A 79 7.50 -30.67 10.56
N ARG A 80 8.64 -31.37 10.50
CA ARG A 80 8.69 -32.76 10.05
C ARG A 80 7.76 -33.53 10.96
N ALA A 81 6.53 -33.74 10.52
CA ALA A 81 5.56 -34.55 11.22
C ALA A 81 6.22 -35.92 11.40
N ARG A 82 6.70 -36.16 12.61
CA ARG A 82 7.28 -37.43 12.99
C ARG A 82 6.11 -38.36 13.27
N THR A 83 5.33 -38.66 12.22
CA THR A 83 4.35 -39.73 12.24
C THR A 83 5.13 -41.04 12.24
N LYS A 84 5.66 -41.37 13.43
CA LYS A 84 5.87 -42.78 13.77
C LYS A 84 4.51 -43.43 13.57
N SER A 85 4.49 -44.40 12.67
CA SER A 85 3.38 -45.31 12.41
C SER A 85 2.62 -45.65 13.69
N LEU A 86 1.41 -45.11 13.86
CA LEU A 86 0.44 -45.70 14.79
C LEU A 86 -0.16 -46.89 14.04
N ALA A 87 0.61 -47.98 14.02
CA ALA A 87 0.18 -49.24 13.46
C ALA A 87 -1.02 -49.77 14.27
N LYS A 88 -2.12 -49.98 13.56
CA LYS A 88 -3.18 -50.98 13.77
C LYS A 88 -3.23 -51.63 15.17
N ALA A 89 -4.06 -51.08 16.05
CA ALA A 89 -4.88 -51.78 17.04
C ALA A 89 -5.93 -50.76 17.49
N SER A 90 -7.24 -50.95 17.39
CA SER A 90 -8.02 -52.10 17.79
C SER A 90 -9.39 -52.04 17.09
N LYS A 91 -9.80 -53.14 16.47
CA LYS A 91 -11.19 -53.38 16.05
C LYS A 91 -11.97 -53.95 17.24
N ARG A 92 -13.23 -53.50 17.36
CA ARG A 92 -14.31 -53.86 18.33
C ARG A 92 -14.29 -52.94 19.57
N SER A 93 -15.36 -52.27 19.98
CA SER A 93 -16.78 -52.38 19.64
C SER A 93 -17.59 -51.22 20.27
N ALA A 94 -18.64 -50.81 19.56
CA ALA A 94 -19.97 -50.44 20.06
C ALA A 94 -20.23 -49.09 20.78
N ALA A 95 -21.36 -48.53 20.33
CA ALA A 95 -22.39 -47.78 21.05
C ALA A 95 -22.37 -46.24 20.94
N ARG A 96 -23.47 -45.77 20.34
CA ARG A 96 -23.97 -44.41 20.12
C ARG A 96 -23.77 -43.45 21.29
N ALA A 97 -23.46 -42.21 20.94
CA ALA A 97 -24.14 -41.04 21.47
C ALA A 97 -24.16 -39.98 20.37
N GLU A 98 -25.35 -39.62 19.92
CA GLU A 98 -25.60 -38.45 19.10
C GLU A 98 -25.44 -37.22 20.00
N GLU A 99 -24.65 -36.26 19.55
CA GLU A 99 -24.88 -34.85 19.90
C GLU A 99 -24.53 -34.01 18.67
N GLU A 100 -25.47 -33.15 18.29
CA GLU A 100 -25.48 -32.38 17.06
C GLU A 100 -24.41 -31.28 17.04
N ALA A 101 -23.98 -31.00 15.80
CA ALA A 101 -23.59 -29.72 15.20
C ALA A 101 -22.98 -28.61 16.08
N MET A 102 -21.83 -28.08 15.65
CA MET A 102 -21.76 -26.65 15.31
C MET A 102 -20.58 -26.29 14.38
N SER A 103 -20.98 -25.75 13.23
CA SER A 103 -20.33 -24.77 12.36
C SER A 103 -18.91 -25.01 11.86
N SER A 104 -18.86 -25.45 10.60
CA SER A 104 -17.92 -24.92 9.59
C SER A 104 -17.90 -23.38 9.65
N SER A 105 -16.79 -22.79 10.09
CA SER A 105 -16.51 -21.37 9.85
C SER A 105 -15.61 -21.27 8.64
N THR A 106 -16.24 -21.34 7.47
CA THR A 106 -15.62 -20.88 6.22
C THR A 106 -15.52 -19.38 6.35
N VAL A 107 -14.30 -18.84 6.38
CA VAL A 107 -14.08 -17.39 6.35
C VAL A 107 -14.57 -16.91 4.98
N GLU A 108 -15.77 -16.34 4.93
CA GLU A 108 -16.31 -15.64 3.76
C GLU A 108 -15.49 -14.35 3.56
N LEU A 109 -14.43 -14.48 2.77
CA LEU A 109 -13.67 -13.35 2.28
C LEU A 109 -14.47 -12.71 1.15
N PHE A 110 -15.21 -11.67 1.52
CA PHE A 110 -15.85 -10.66 0.68
C PHE A 110 -17.22 -11.02 0.11
N ASP A 111 -18.27 -10.53 0.80
CA ASP A 111 -19.57 -10.28 0.20
C ASP A 111 -20.00 -8.83 0.51
N ASN A 112 -19.38 -7.87 -0.16
CA ASN A 112 -19.86 -6.49 -0.20
C ASN A 112 -20.65 -6.28 -1.50
N SER A 113 -21.80 -6.96 -1.58
CA SER A 113 -22.89 -6.58 -2.48
C SER A 113 -23.79 -5.58 -1.76
N LEU A 114 -23.55 -4.29 -2.00
CA LEU A 114 -24.46 -3.18 -1.65
C LEU A 114 -24.25 -2.11 -2.73
N LYS A 115 -25.24 -1.57 -3.45
CA LYS A 115 -26.70 -1.70 -3.51
C LYS A 115 -27.07 -1.13 -4.89
N SER A 116 -28.00 -1.76 -5.58
CA SER A 116 -28.65 -1.22 -6.77
C SER A 116 -29.31 0.12 -6.48
N GLU A 117 -29.07 1.10 -7.35
CA GLU A 117 -29.73 2.42 -7.38
C GLU A 117 -31.22 2.24 -7.73
N PRO A 118 -32.17 2.86 -7.01
CA PRO A 118 -33.56 2.85 -7.42
C PRO A 118 -33.80 3.95 -8.47
N ASP A 119 -34.18 3.52 -9.68
CA ASP A 119 -34.77 4.37 -10.71
C ASP A 119 -36.06 5.01 -10.20
N PHE A 120 -36.04 6.32 -9.97
CA PHE A 120 -37.23 7.15 -9.97
C PHE A 120 -36.91 8.48 -10.61
N LEU A 121 -37.30 8.62 -11.88
CA LEU A 121 -38.28 9.63 -12.33
C LEU A 121 -38.42 9.51 -13.87
N SER A 122 -39.45 8.78 -14.26
CA SER A 122 -40.25 9.02 -15.48
C SER A 122 -41.07 10.30 -15.35
#